data_AF-A0A0C9Z4V2-F1
#
_entry.id   AF-A0A0C9Z4V2-F1
#
_cell.length_a   1.000
_cell.length_b   1.000
_cell.length_c   1.000
_cell.angle_alpha   90.00
_cell.angle_beta   90.00
_cell.angle_gamma   90.00
#
_symmetry.space_group_name_H-M   'P 1'
#
loop_
_entity.id
_entity.type
_entity.pdbx_description
1 polymer ?
#
loop_
_entity_poly.entity_id
_entity_poly.type
_entity_poly.pdbx_seq_one_letter_code
_entity_poly.pdbx_strand_id
1 'polypeptide(L)'
;MPYITVPSLLKRYKNSSRCLEEINQAYEQLTAVLDPDKVSQWELDALRAEADRGESLDIYLLKGDKAPTFHEAWLQLMKNPKSPSGNVGSVAWLAEGIGIEDSQQEVKISEKRQRLSSRIEKFHSNGQAFCKGLEIDGTFTPQDDPAFCGTDEEEHEDREFWDDDDEGDWEAPEEEVEGLASELMSIWMPSSIGAAKLTELGLHDLLKEERELWIGQANDCLGQLRMDLGSKAMLY
;
A
#
# COMPACT_ATOMS: atom_id res chain seq x y z
N MET A 1 16.85 -44.66 9.55
CA MET A 1 15.63 -43.85 9.40
C MET A 1 16.05 -42.49 8.84
N PRO A 2 15.95 -42.26 7.52
CA PRO A 2 16.23 -40.94 6.96
C PRO A 2 15.01 -40.03 7.16
N TYR A 3 15.24 -38.84 7.71
CA TYR A 3 14.23 -37.81 7.86
C TYR A 3 13.91 -37.22 6.49
N ILE A 4 12.65 -37.34 6.04
CA ILE A 4 12.15 -36.62 4.88
C ILE A 4 12.00 -35.15 5.29
N THR A 5 13.06 -34.36 5.13
CA THR A 5 12.95 -32.90 5.26
C THR A 5 12.19 -32.37 4.07
N VAL A 6 10.98 -31.86 4.31
CA VAL A 6 10.14 -31.23 3.28
C VAL A 6 10.91 -30.06 2.64
N PRO A 7 11.17 -30.06 1.32
CA PRO A 7 11.96 -29.03 0.66
C PRO A 7 11.47 -27.60 0.90
N SER A 8 10.15 -27.41 1.08
CA SER A 8 9.53 -26.13 1.42
C SER A 8 9.96 -25.60 2.79
N LEU A 9 10.08 -26.46 3.80
CA LEU A 9 10.58 -26.08 5.13
C LEU A 9 12.05 -25.68 5.07
N LEU A 10 12.85 -26.41 4.29
CA LEU A 10 14.27 -26.11 4.10
C LEU A 10 14.49 -24.79 3.35
N LYS A 11 13.66 -24.50 2.35
CA LYS A 11 13.62 -23.21 1.64
C LYS A 11 13.20 -22.06 2.56
N ARG A 12 12.13 -22.23 3.36
CA ARG A 12 11.68 -21.23 4.34
C ARG A 12 12.76 -20.96 5.40
N TYR A 13 13.42 -22.00 5.90
CA TYR A 13 14.51 -21.87 6.85
C TYR A 13 15.70 -21.09 6.26
N LYS A 14 16.12 -21.42 5.03
CA LYS A 14 17.19 -20.69 4.34
C LYS A 14 16.83 -19.22 4.13
N ASN A 15 15.62 -18.94 3.66
CA ASN A 15 15.14 -17.57 3.46
C ASN A 15 15.05 -16.81 4.78
N SER A 16 14.55 -17.45 5.84
CA SER A 16 14.49 -16.85 7.18
C SER A 16 15.88 -16.57 7.74
N SER A 17 16.86 -17.45 7.49
CA SER A 17 18.24 -17.27 7.95
C SER A 17 18.89 -16.07 7.24
N ARG A 18 18.70 -15.96 5.92
CA ARG A 18 19.18 -14.82 5.14
C ARG A 18 18.52 -13.51 5.60
N CYS A 19 17.20 -13.52 5.77
CA CYS A 19 16.45 -12.35 6.23
C CYS A 19 16.89 -11.90 7.63
N LEU A 20 17.17 -12.84 8.53
CA LEU A 20 17.69 -12.54 9.87
C LEU A 20 19.06 -11.86 9.80
N GLU A 21 19.94 -12.32 8.91
CA GLU A 21 21.25 -11.70 8.70
C GLU A 21 21.12 -10.26 8.17
N GLU A 22 20.25 -10.05 7.18
CA GLU A 22 19.93 -8.71 6.64
C GLU A 22 19.37 -7.77 7.74
N ILE A 23 18.46 -8.26 8.57
CA ILE A 23 17.87 -7.48 9.68
C ILE A 23 18.93 -7.14 10.73
N ASN A 24 19.78 -8.10 11.11
CA ASN A 24 20.86 -7.87 12.08
C ASN A 24 21.85 -6.83 11.55
N GLN A 25 22.22 -6.91 10.27
CA GLN A 25 23.09 -5.92 9.65
C GLN A 25 22.46 -4.52 9.68
N ALA A 26 21.18 -4.39 9.35
CA ALA A 26 20.47 -3.12 9.41
C ALA A 26 20.38 -2.57 10.85
N TYR A 27 20.15 -3.45 11.83
CA TYR A 27 20.13 -3.10 13.24
C TYR A 27 21.49 -2.59 13.72
N GLU A 28 22.58 -3.27 13.39
CA GLU A 28 23.94 -2.84 13.75
C GLU A 28 24.30 -1.49 13.12
N GLN A 29 23.93 -1.28 11.85
CA GLN A 29 24.12 0.01 11.17
C GLN A 29 23.36 1.14 11.86
N LEU A 30 22.11 0.91 12.26
CA LEU A 30 21.31 1.89 12.99
C LEU A 30 21.93 2.21 14.35
N THR A 31 22.32 1.18 15.10
CA THR A 31 22.94 1.31 16.42
C THR A 31 24.27 2.06 16.35
N ALA A 32 25.07 1.86 15.31
CA ALA A 32 26.35 2.54 15.13
C ALA A 32 26.24 4.06 14.88
N VAL A 33 25.11 4.51 14.31
CA VAL A 33 24.86 5.93 14.03
C VAL A 33 24.23 6.65 15.22
N LEU A 34 23.64 5.89 16.15
CA LEU A 34 22.97 6.42 17.33
C LEU A 34 23.94 6.70 18.48
N ASP A 35 23.50 7.55 19.39
CA ASP A 35 24.22 7.88 20.61
C ASP A 35 24.26 6.64 21.54
N PRO A 36 25.44 6.12 21.88
CA PRO A 36 25.57 4.88 22.66
C PRO A 36 24.93 4.98 24.06
N ASP A 37 24.90 6.18 24.64
CA ASP A 37 24.26 6.40 25.94
C ASP A 37 22.73 6.22 25.85
N LYS A 38 22.14 6.66 24.73
CA LYS A 38 20.70 6.48 24.49
C LYS A 38 20.37 5.02 24.21
N VAL A 39 21.19 4.33 23.44
CA VAL A 39 20.99 2.89 23.16
C VAL A 39 21.01 2.10 24.47
N SER A 40 22.02 2.33 25.32
CA SER A 40 22.14 1.65 26.62
C SER A 40 20.95 1.94 27.55
N GLN A 41 20.46 3.18 27.55
CA GLN A 41 19.27 3.56 28.31
C GLN A 41 18.03 2.82 27.79
N TRP A 42 17.82 2.78 26.47
CA TRP A 42 16.71 2.06 25.85
C TRP A 42 16.76 0.56 26.12
N GLU A 43 17.93 -0.07 26.11
CA GLU A 43 18.10 -1.48 26.46
C GLU A 43 17.71 -1.77 27.92
N LEU A 44 18.10 -0.90 28.85
CA LEU A 44 17.71 -1.01 30.26
C LEU A 44 16.21 -0.81 30.45
N ASP A 45 15.63 0.18 29.80
CA ASP A 45 14.20 0.46 29.85
C ASP A 45 13.40 -0.69 29.22
N ALA A 46 13.90 -1.30 28.13
CA ALA A 46 13.33 -2.49 27.51
C ALA A 46 13.33 -3.71 28.44
N LEU A 47 14.46 -4.02 29.08
CA LEU A 47 14.56 -5.13 30.04
C LEU A 47 13.61 -4.93 31.22
N ARG A 48 13.48 -3.69 31.71
CA ARG A 48 12.56 -3.36 32.80
C ARG A 48 11.10 -3.52 32.37
N ALA A 49 10.76 -3.05 31.17
CA ALA A 49 9.41 -3.20 30.62
C ALA A 49 9.01 -4.66 30.41
N GLU A 50 9.94 -5.52 29.96
CA GLU A 50 9.70 -6.96 29.84
C GLU A 50 9.52 -7.67 31.19
N ALA A 51 10.18 -7.19 32.24
CA ALA A 51 10.02 -7.72 33.58
C ALA A 51 8.66 -7.31 34.19
N ASP A 52 8.29 -6.04 34.07
CA ASP A 52 7.11 -5.47 34.70
C ASP A 52 5.81 -5.79 33.93
N ARG A 53 5.90 -5.99 32.60
CA ARG A 53 4.77 -6.26 31.67
C ARG A 53 3.66 -5.19 31.74
N GLY A 54 2.53 -5.45 31.07
CA GLY A 54 1.37 -4.55 31.07
C GLY A 54 1.69 -3.19 30.43
N GLU A 55 1.33 -2.11 31.11
CA GLU A 55 1.53 -0.71 30.67
C GLU A 55 3.02 -0.37 30.48
N SER A 56 3.94 -1.10 31.12
CA SER A 56 5.38 -0.88 30.94
C SER A 56 5.85 -1.21 29.52
N LEU A 57 5.12 -2.06 28.76
CA LEU A 57 5.41 -2.37 27.35
C LEU A 57 5.07 -1.21 26.40
N ASP A 58 4.43 -0.14 26.90
CA ASP A 58 4.14 1.07 26.11
C ASP A 58 5.38 1.82 25.65
N ILE A 59 6.58 1.44 26.11
CA ILE A 59 7.85 1.93 25.58
C ILE A 59 8.05 1.58 24.10
N TYR A 60 7.42 0.49 23.63
CA TYR A 60 7.48 0.07 22.23
C TYR A 60 6.44 0.79 21.37
N LEU A 61 5.51 1.52 21.98
CA LEU A 61 4.56 2.35 21.26
C LEU A 61 5.26 3.63 20.80
N LEU A 62 5.02 3.99 19.54
CA LEU A 62 5.45 5.26 18.97
C LEU A 62 4.70 6.41 19.65
N LYS A 63 5.36 7.06 20.62
CA LYS A 63 4.89 8.29 21.28
C LYS A 63 5.27 9.51 20.44
N GLY A 64 4.68 9.61 19.25
CA GLY A 64 4.75 10.80 18.41
C GLY A 64 3.45 11.61 18.50
N ASP A 65 3.54 12.92 18.26
CA ASP A 65 2.34 13.72 18.05
C ASP A 65 1.56 13.13 16.88
N LYS A 66 0.27 12.87 17.09
CA LYS A 66 -0.60 12.41 16.01
C LYS A 66 -0.62 13.49 14.94
N ALA A 67 -0.26 13.12 13.71
CA ALA A 67 -0.39 14.02 12.57
C ALA A 67 -1.85 14.51 12.47
N PRO A 68 -2.08 15.76 12.03
CA PRO A 68 -3.43 16.28 11.87
C PRO A 68 -4.20 15.42 10.86
N THR A 69 -5.51 15.36 11.00
CA THR A 69 -6.40 14.86 9.93
C THR A 69 -6.48 15.88 8.80
N PHE A 70 -6.98 15.49 7.63
CA PHE A 70 -7.21 16.43 6.52
C PHE A 70 -8.09 17.60 6.96
N HIS A 71 -9.18 17.31 7.67
CA HIS A 71 -10.10 18.33 8.17
C HIS A 71 -9.45 19.28 9.19
N GLU A 72 -8.62 18.74 10.09
CA GLU A 72 -7.87 19.56 11.06
C GLU A 72 -6.85 20.46 10.36
N ALA A 73 -6.09 19.93 9.40
CA ALA A 73 -5.13 20.69 8.60
C ALA A 73 -5.83 21.82 7.81
N TRP A 74 -6.95 21.49 7.15
CA TRP A 74 -7.78 22.46 6.43
C TRP A 74 -8.32 23.57 7.34
N LEU A 75 -8.86 23.23 8.51
CA LEU A 75 -9.35 24.21 9.48
C LEU A 75 -8.22 25.10 10.02
N GLN A 76 -7.05 24.53 10.28
CA GLN A 76 -5.89 25.29 10.75
C GLN A 76 -5.42 26.30 9.69
N LEU A 77 -5.35 25.86 8.43
CA LEU A 77 -4.98 26.71 7.30
C LEU A 77 -6.02 27.80 7.01
N MET A 78 -7.31 27.51 7.16
CA MET A 78 -8.36 28.53 7.05
C MET A 78 -8.30 29.57 8.16
N LYS A 79 -7.91 29.19 9.38
CA LYS A 79 -7.76 30.11 10.52
C LYS A 79 -6.50 30.96 10.39
N ASN A 80 -5.39 30.35 9.95
CA ASN A 80 -4.08 30.96 9.85
C ASN A 80 -3.44 30.62 8.50
N PRO A 81 -3.78 31.34 7.42
CA PRO A 81 -3.17 31.13 6.11
C PRO A 81 -1.67 31.45 6.16
N LYS A 82 -0.86 30.69 5.43
CA LYS A 82 0.58 30.89 5.36
C LYS A 82 0.97 31.88 4.28
N SER A 83 0.12 32.02 3.27
CA SER A 83 0.30 33.00 2.20
C SER A 83 0.04 34.44 2.68
N PRO A 84 0.87 35.42 2.29
CA PRO A 84 0.71 36.83 2.67
C PRO A 84 -0.55 37.48 2.05
N SER A 85 -1.17 36.84 1.05
CA SER A 85 -2.40 37.30 0.41
C SER A 85 -3.67 36.89 1.16
N GLY A 86 -3.59 36.07 2.23
CA GLY A 86 -4.71 35.82 3.14
C GLY A 86 -6.01 35.36 2.47
N ASN A 87 -5.93 34.80 1.25
CA ASN A 87 -7.12 34.40 0.53
C ASN A 87 -7.49 32.99 0.99
N VAL A 88 -8.42 32.91 1.93
CA VAL A 88 -9.12 31.67 2.36
C VAL A 88 -9.54 30.79 1.16
N GLY A 89 -9.78 31.40 -0.01
CA GLY A 89 -10.07 30.70 -1.25
C GLY A 89 -8.94 29.82 -1.80
N SER A 90 -7.67 30.09 -1.49
CA SER A 90 -6.53 29.29 -1.95
C SER A 90 -6.53 27.89 -1.31
N VAL A 91 -6.69 27.81 0.01
CA VAL A 91 -6.81 26.55 0.76
C VAL A 91 -8.05 25.76 0.34
N ALA A 92 -9.18 26.46 0.10
CA ALA A 92 -10.39 25.82 -0.40
C ALA A 92 -10.19 25.24 -1.81
N TRP A 93 -9.57 25.98 -2.71
CA TRP A 93 -9.23 25.53 -4.06
C TRP A 93 -8.27 24.33 -4.05
N LEU A 94 -7.26 24.33 -3.19
CA LEU A 94 -6.36 23.19 -3.02
C LEU A 94 -7.10 21.95 -2.51
N ALA A 95 -7.97 22.10 -1.51
CA ALA A 95 -8.75 21.00 -0.97
C ALA A 95 -9.71 20.42 -2.03
N GLU A 96 -10.33 21.26 -2.85
CA GLU A 96 -11.15 20.83 -3.98
C GLU A 96 -10.31 20.10 -5.03
N GLY A 97 -9.13 20.62 -5.37
CA GLY A 97 -8.19 19.95 -6.29
C GLY A 97 -7.82 18.54 -5.81
N ILE A 98 -7.44 18.39 -4.54
CA ILE A 98 -7.14 17.09 -3.92
C ILE A 98 -8.36 16.16 -3.99
N GLY A 99 -9.57 16.65 -3.67
CA GLY A 99 -10.79 15.83 -3.73
C GLY A 99 -11.14 15.35 -5.14
N ILE A 100 -10.82 16.14 -6.18
CA ILE A 100 -11.00 15.70 -7.57
C ILE A 100 -9.94 14.63 -7.91
N GLU A 101 -8.66 14.82 -7.53
CA GLU A 101 -7.63 13.80 -7.75
C GLU A 101 -7.98 12.46 -7.08
N ASP A 102 -8.53 12.50 -5.87
CA ASP A 102 -9.04 11.31 -5.17
C ASP A 102 -10.16 10.62 -5.96
N SER A 103 -11.14 11.39 -6.43
CA SER A 103 -12.24 10.87 -7.23
C SER A 103 -11.73 10.22 -8.54
N GLN A 104 -10.72 10.82 -9.19
CA GLN A 104 -10.09 10.24 -10.38
C GLN A 104 -9.38 8.91 -10.06
N GLN A 105 -8.73 8.79 -8.90
CA GLN A 105 -8.10 7.54 -8.47
C GLN A 105 -9.13 6.44 -8.19
N GLU A 106 -10.25 6.77 -7.54
CA GLU A 106 -11.32 5.82 -7.26
C GLU A 106 -11.91 5.23 -8.55
N VAL A 107 -12.18 6.07 -9.56
CA VAL A 107 -12.66 5.62 -10.87
C VAL A 107 -11.67 4.64 -11.51
N LYS A 108 -10.38 4.99 -11.59
CA LYS A 108 -9.33 4.09 -12.14
C LYS A 108 -9.26 2.75 -11.42
N ILE A 109 -9.39 2.75 -10.10
CA ILE A 109 -9.38 1.51 -9.31
C ILE A 109 -10.62 0.68 -9.61
N SER A 110 -11.80 1.31 -9.73
CA SER A 110 -13.06 0.63 -10.02
C SER A 110 -13.07 -0.04 -11.39
N GLU A 111 -12.55 0.62 -12.43
CA GLU A 111 -12.42 0.08 -13.78
C GLU A 111 -11.50 -1.13 -13.82
N LYS A 112 -10.34 -1.03 -13.15
CA LYS A 112 -9.40 -2.16 -13.03
C LYS A 112 -10.03 -3.36 -12.33
N ARG A 113 -10.81 -3.11 -11.27
CA ARG A 113 -11.55 -4.17 -10.56
C ARG A 113 -12.60 -4.82 -11.46
N GLN A 114 -13.36 -4.02 -12.21
CA GLN A 114 -14.34 -4.53 -13.16
C GLN A 114 -13.69 -5.42 -14.23
N ARG A 115 -12.58 -4.96 -14.83
CA ARG A 115 -11.83 -5.72 -15.84
C ARG A 115 -11.34 -7.06 -15.28
N LEU A 116 -10.82 -7.07 -14.05
CA LEU A 116 -10.38 -8.30 -13.40
C LEU A 116 -11.56 -9.25 -13.13
N SER A 117 -12.68 -8.76 -12.63
CA SER A 117 -13.90 -9.54 -12.40
C SER A 117 -14.39 -10.21 -13.69
N SER A 118 -14.47 -9.46 -14.80
CA SER A 118 -14.84 -10.02 -16.10
C SER A 118 -13.87 -11.10 -16.58
N ARG A 119 -12.56 -10.94 -16.30
CA ARG A 119 -11.56 -11.98 -16.63
C ARG A 119 -11.75 -13.24 -15.79
N ILE A 120 -12.05 -13.09 -14.50
CA ILE A 120 -12.37 -14.19 -13.58
C ILE A 120 -13.65 -14.92 -14.03
N GLU A 121 -14.70 -14.19 -14.40
CA GLU A 121 -15.94 -14.78 -14.91
C GLU A 121 -15.72 -15.55 -16.22
N LYS A 122 -14.96 -14.99 -17.17
CA LYS A 122 -14.56 -15.68 -18.40
C LYS A 122 -13.76 -16.94 -18.09
N PHE A 123 -12.82 -16.88 -17.15
CA PHE A 123 -12.05 -18.04 -16.71
C PHE A 123 -12.96 -19.14 -16.13
N HIS A 124 -13.88 -18.79 -15.23
CA HIS A 124 -14.85 -19.74 -14.67
C HIS A 124 -15.78 -20.32 -15.74
N SER A 125 -16.28 -19.49 -16.67
CA SER A 125 -17.13 -19.94 -17.77
C SER A 125 -16.41 -20.92 -18.68
N ASN A 126 -15.16 -20.63 -19.05
CA ASN A 126 -14.33 -21.52 -19.85
C ASN A 126 -14.01 -22.83 -19.10
N GLY A 127 -13.62 -22.73 -17.82
CA GLY A 127 -13.39 -23.89 -16.96
C GLY A 127 -14.63 -24.78 -16.82
N GLN A 128 -15.82 -24.18 -16.66
CA GLN A 128 -17.08 -24.92 -16.62
C GLN A 128 -17.38 -25.65 -17.94
N ALA A 129 -17.00 -25.08 -19.09
CA ALA A 129 -17.11 -25.75 -20.38
C ALA A 129 -16.19 -26.98 -20.47
N PHE A 130 -14.96 -26.91 -19.92
CA PHE A 130 -14.05 -28.06 -19.82
C PHE A 130 -14.55 -29.13 -18.84
N CYS A 131 -15.17 -28.73 -17.73
CA CYS A 131 -15.73 -29.65 -16.74
C CYS A 131 -17.09 -30.24 -17.15
N LYS A 132 -17.66 -29.82 -18.29
CA LYS A 132 -18.98 -30.28 -18.76
C LYS A 132 -18.92 -31.77 -19.13
N GLY A 133 -19.49 -32.62 -18.28
CA GLY A 133 -19.49 -34.08 -18.41
C GLY A 133 -18.67 -34.81 -17.35
N LEU A 134 -17.87 -34.09 -16.55
CA LEU A 134 -17.39 -34.57 -15.26
C LEU A 134 -18.43 -34.21 -14.20
N GLU A 135 -19.45 -35.04 -14.03
CA GLU A 135 -20.28 -35.00 -12.83
C GLU A 135 -19.41 -35.47 -11.65
N ILE A 136 -18.80 -34.52 -10.94
CA ILE A 136 -18.13 -34.81 -9.68
C ILE A 136 -19.23 -34.95 -8.62
N ASP A 137 -19.77 -36.16 -8.47
CA ASP A 137 -20.57 -36.54 -7.30
C ASP A 137 -19.62 -36.73 -6.10
N GLY A 138 -19.21 -35.59 -5.53
CA GLY A 138 -18.27 -35.55 -4.44
C GLY A 138 -18.37 -34.21 -3.72
N THR A 139 -18.59 -34.26 -2.41
CA THR A 139 -18.53 -33.10 -1.53
C THR A 139 -17.27 -32.29 -1.85
N PHE A 140 -17.44 -31.03 -2.27
CA PHE A 140 -16.36 -30.08 -2.48
C PHE A 140 -15.44 -30.10 -1.26
N THR A 141 -14.25 -30.66 -1.42
CA THR A 141 -13.18 -30.61 -0.43
C THR A 141 -12.27 -29.46 -0.86
N PRO A 142 -12.10 -28.40 -0.05
CA PRO A 142 -11.19 -27.32 -0.37
C PRO A 142 -9.80 -27.89 -0.66
N GLN A 143 -9.24 -27.53 -1.81
CA GLN A 143 -7.99 -28.06 -2.33
C GLN A 143 -6.74 -27.48 -1.64
N ASP A 144 -6.87 -27.07 -0.37
CA ASP A 144 -5.77 -26.62 0.49
C ASP A 144 -5.16 -27.82 1.26
N ASP A 145 -5.03 -28.98 0.59
CA ASP A 145 -4.22 -30.08 1.11
C ASP A 145 -2.79 -29.94 0.58
N PRO A 146 -1.80 -29.62 1.44
CA PRO A 146 -0.41 -29.44 1.03
C PRO A 146 0.24 -30.72 0.46
N ALA A 147 -0.44 -31.88 0.52
CA ALA A 147 0.00 -33.12 -0.10
C ALA A 147 -0.28 -33.20 -1.61
N PHE A 148 -1.12 -32.32 -2.18
CA PHE A 148 -1.53 -32.36 -3.60
C PHE A 148 -0.81 -31.35 -4.50
N CYS A 149 0.16 -30.58 -3.99
CA CYS A 149 1.15 -29.93 -4.84
C CYS A 149 2.01 -31.01 -5.48
N GLY A 150 1.61 -31.46 -6.67
CA GLY A 150 2.39 -32.37 -7.50
C GLY A 150 3.81 -31.84 -7.67
N THR A 151 4.76 -32.76 -7.60
CA THR A 151 6.18 -32.54 -7.81
C THR A 151 6.40 -32.02 -9.24
N ASP A 152 6.51 -30.71 -9.41
CA ASP A 152 7.11 -30.14 -10.63
C ASP A 152 8.63 -30.32 -10.52
N GLU A 153 9.09 -31.53 -10.84
CA GLU A 153 10.48 -31.81 -11.16
C GLU A 153 10.76 -31.47 -12.63
N GLU A 154 10.60 -30.22 -13.04
CA GLU A 154 11.27 -29.70 -14.24
C GLU A 154 11.82 -28.30 -13.96
N GLU A 155 13.16 -28.21 -13.94
CA GLU A 155 13.90 -26.96 -13.94
C GLU A 155 13.62 -26.22 -15.26
N HIS A 156 12.61 -25.35 -15.26
CA HIS A 156 12.49 -24.32 -16.28
C HIS A 156 13.08 -23.01 -15.74
N GLU A 157 14.23 -22.64 -16.31
CA GLU A 157 14.88 -21.35 -16.15
C GLU A 157 13.90 -20.21 -16.49
N ASP A 158 13.74 -19.32 -15.51
CA ASP A 158 13.12 -18.00 -15.52
C ASP A 158 12.84 -17.37 -16.91
N ARG A 159 11.55 -17.25 -17.27
CA ARG A 159 11.00 -16.10 -18.01
C ARG A 159 9.47 -16.13 -18.12
N GLU A 160 8.85 -14.96 -17.98
CA GLU A 160 7.61 -14.56 -18.68
C GLU A 160 6.21 -14.98 -18.17
N PHE A 161 6.00 -15.42 -16.91
CA PHE A 161 4.61 -15.66 -16.44
C PHE A 161 3.73 -14.38 -16.35
N TRP A 162 4.33 -13.20 -16.34
CA TRP A 162 3.63 -11.90 -16.38
C TRP A 162 3.93 -11.07 -17.63
N ASP A 163 4.67 -11.59 -18.61
CA ASP A 163 5.05 -10.86 -19.83
C ASP A 163 4.20 -11.24 -21.05
N ASP A 164 3.20 -12.12 -20.89
CA ASP A 164 2.07 -12.18 -21.84
C ASP A 164 1.14 -10.99 -21.56
N ASP A 165 1.65 -9.82 -21.93
CA ASP A 165 0.84 -8.81 -22.60
C ASP A 165 0.26 -9.48 -23.85
N ASP A 166 -0.82 -10.24 -23.64
CA ASP A 166 -1.72 -10.66 -24.71
C ASP A 166 -2.35 -9.36 -25.24
N GLU A 167 -1.59 -8.69 -26.11
CA GLU A 167 -2.00 -7.88 -27.26
C GLU A 167 -2.81 -8.76 -28.25
N GLY A 168 -3.61 -9.69 -27.73
CA GLY A 168 -4.63 -10.41 -28.45
C GLY A 168 -5.81 -9.47 -28.58
N ASP A 169 -5.81 -8.72 -29.68
CA ASP A 169 -6.95 -8.19 -30.45
C ASP A 169 -8.32 -8.43 -29.80
N TRP A 170 -8.56 -7.75 -28.69
CA TRP A 170 -9.90 -7.52 -28.18
C TRP A 170 -10.11 -6.04 -28.43
N GLU A 171 -10.66 -5.73 -29.59
CA GLU A 171 -11.43 -4.52 -29.78
C GLU A 171 -12.40 -4.44 -28.60
N ALA A 172 -12.01 -3.69 -27.57
CA ALA A 172 -12.98 -2.98 -26.76
C ALA A 172 -13.92 -2.34 -27.79
N PRO A 173 -15.25 -2.44 -27.64
CA PRO A 173 -16.12 -1.63 -28.48
C PRO A 173 -15.52 -0.23 -28.47
N GLU A 174 -15.08 0.24 -29.63
CA GLU A 174 -14.56 1.59 -29.80
C GLU A 174 -15.74 2.50 -29.49
N GLU A 175 -15.99 2.74 -28.21
CA GLU A 175 -16.76 3.87 -27.79
C GLU A 175 -15.86 5.05 -28.12
N GLU A 176 -16.14 5.68 -29.27
CA GLU A 176 -15.61 6.97 -29.66
C GLU A 176 -15.78 7.92 -28.47
N VAL A 177 -14.76 8.04 -27.63
CA VAL A 177 -14.67 9.15 -26.67
C VAL A 177 -13.85 10.22 -27.35
N GLU A 178 -14.55 11.06 -28.09
CA GLU A 178 -14.11 12.36 -28.54
C GLU A 178 -13.82 13.23 -27.30
N GLY A 179 -12.63 13.06 -26.70
CA GLY A 179 -12.16 13.79 -25.51
C GLY A 179 -11.24 12.95 -24.62
N LEU A 180 -10.23 13.58 -24.01
CA LEU A 180 -9.49 12.95 -22.90
C LEU A 180 -10.48 12.66 -21.77
N ALA A 181 -10.62 11.40 -21.41
CA ALA A 181 -11.47 10.99 -20.31
C ALA A 181 -11.02 11.67 -18.99
N SER A 182 -11.98 12.09 -18.16
CA SER A 182 -11.74 13.04 -17.07
C SER A 182 -10.81 12.50 -15.98
N GLU A 183 -10.71 11.18 -15.84
CA GLU A 183 -9.76 10.48 -14.97
C GLU A 183 -8.31 10.57 -15.46
N LEU A 184 -8.08 10.83 -16.74
CA LEU A 184 -6.75 11.00 -17.35
C LEU A 184 -6.30 12.46 -17.42
N MET A 185 -7.19 13.41 -17.14
CA MET A 185 -6.86 14.82 -17.13
C MET A 185 -6.09 15.18 -15.85
N SER A 186 -4.86 15.66 -16.00
CA SER A 186 -4.06 16.16 -14.87
C SER A 186 -4.62 17.50 -14.38
N ILE A 187 -4.82 17.61 -13.07
CA ILE A 187 -5.22 18.86 -12.42
C ILE A 187 -3.98 19.71 -12.22
N TRP A 188 -4.11 21.01 -12.48
CA TRP A 188 -3.04 21.94 -12.16
C TRP A 188 -2.95 22.11 -10.64
N MET A 189 -1.91 21.52 -10.05
CA MET A 189 -1.56 21.65 -8.63
C MET A 189 -0.19 22.33 -8.49
N PRO A 190 0.09 23.05 -7.39
CA PRO A 190 1.42 23.63 -7.19
C PRO A 190 2.53 22.57 -7.24
N SER A 191 2.29 21.39 -6.68
CA SER A 191 3.19 20.22 -6.76
C SER A 191 3.58 19.84 -8.20
N SER A 192 2.74 20.05 -9.20
CA SER A 192 3.00 19.73 -10.62
C SER A 192 4.04 20.64 -11.30
N ILE A 193 4.44 21.76 -10.68
CA ILE A 193 5.31 22.79 -11.28
C ILE A 193 6.78 22.64 -10.86
N GLY A 194 7.01 22.01 -9.71
CA GLY A 194 8.33 21.88 -9.08
C GLY A 194 8.70 23.04 -8.16
N ALA A 195 9.38 22.71 -7.05
CA ALA A 195 9.64 23.65 -5.94
C ALA A 195 10.49 24.87 -6.34
N ALA A 196 11.49 24.70 -7.22
CA ALA A 196 12.37 25.80 -7.65
C ALA A 196 11.58 26.88 -8.40
N LYS A 197 10.76 26.46 -9.37
CA LYS A 197 9.94 27.36 -10.19
C LYS A 197 8.81 28.03 -9.40
N LEU A 198 8.22 27.32 -8.44
CA LEU A 198 7.27 27.93 -7.50
C LEU A 198 7.90 29.03 -6.63
N THR A 199 9.18 28.85 -6.25
CA THR A 199 9.91 29.85 -5.47
C THR A 199 10.18 31.10 -6.31
N GLU A 200 10.58 30.93 -7.58
CA GLU A 200 10.75 32.04 -8.53
C GLU A 200 9.45 32.83 -8.76
N LEU A 201 8.30 32.15 -8.77
CA LEU A 201 6.97 32.75 -8.95
C LEU A 201 6.38 33.32 -7.65
N GLY A 202 7.06 33.20 -6.50
CA GLY A 202 6.55 33.65 -5.20
C GLY A 202 5.37 32.82 -4.67
N LEU A 203 5.16 31.61 -5.19
CA LEU A 203 4.06 30.69 -4.83
C LEU A 203 4.48 29.64 -3.80
N HIS A 204 5.64 29.80 -3.16
CA HIS A 204 6.15 28.82 -2.20
C HIS A 204 5.20 28.60 -1.01
N ASP A 205 4.47 29.62 -0.55
CA ASP A 205 3.54 29.45 0.57
C ASP A 205 2.33 28.59 0.19
N LEU A 206 1.87 28.66 -1.06
CA LEU A 206 0.80 27.80 -1.58
C LEU A 206 1.22 26.32 -1.59
N LEU A 207 2.47 26.03 -1.93
CA LEU A 207 3.03 24.67 -1.83
C LEU A 207 3.13 24.18 -0.37
N LYS A 208 3.39 25.08 0.59
CA LYS A 208 3.41 24.71 2.02
C LYS A 208 2.01 24.37 2.51
N GLU A 209 1.01 25.13 2.09
CA GLU A 209 -0.40 24.88 2.40
C GLU A 209 -0.86 23.55 1.78
N GLU A 210 -0.57 23.32 0.50
CA GLU A 210 -0.83 22.06 -0.19
C GLU A 210 -0.20 20.87 0.54
N ARG A 211 1.08 20.97 0.93
CA ARG A 211 1.78 19.92 1.66
C ARG A 211 1.11 19.55 2.98
N GLU A 212 0.59 20.53 3.73
CA GLU A 212 -0.10 20.24 4.99
C GLU A 212 -1.42 19.51 4.78
N LEU A 213 -2.15 19.86 3.72
CA LEU A 213 -3.35 19.12 3.32
C LEU A 213 -3.01 17.68 2.94
N TRP A 214 -1.95 17.46 2.13
CA TRP A 214 -1.48 16.11 1.79
C TRP A 214 -1.04 15.29 3.01
N ILE A 215 -0.37 15.91 3.99
CA ILE A 215 -0.02 15.22 5.24
C ILE A 215 -1.29 14.79 5.99
N GLY A 216 -2.29 15.66 6.06
CA GLY A 216 -3.57 15.36 6.69
C GLY A 216 -4.30 14.20 6.02
N GLN A 217 -4.37 14.23 4.69
CA GLN A 217 -4.99 13.18 3.90
C GLN A 217 -4.26 11.85 4.03
N ALA A 218 -2.92 11.84 3.93
CA ALA A 218 -2.13 10.62 4.08
C ALA A 218 -2.33 9.97 5.44
N ASN A 219 -2.47 10.79 6.49
CA ASN A 219 -2.78 10.31 7.84
C ASN A 219 -4.20 9.71 7.94
N ASP A 220 -5.19 10.31 7.28
CA ASP A 220 -6.55 9.76 7.21
C ASP A 220 -6.59 8.42 6.44
N CYS A 221 -5.92 8.34 5.28
CA CYS A 221 -5.75 7.11 4.52
C CYS A 221 -5.06 6.01 5.35
N LEU A 222 -4.00 6.37 6.10
CA LEU A 222 -3.31 5.43 6.99
C LEU A 222 -4.23 4.95 8.13
N GLY A 223 -5.06 5.84 8.67
CA GLY A 223 -6.10 5.50 9.63
C GLY A 223 -7.08 4.47 9.07
N GLN A 224 -7.59 4.71 7.86
CA GLN A 224 -8.50 3.79 7.18
C GLN A 224 -7.85 2.43 6.93
N LEU A 225 -6.61 2.40 6.41
CA LEU A 225 -5.87 1.14 6.17
C LEU A 225 -5.69 0.32 7.44
N ARG A 226 -5.38 0.97 8.57
CA ARG A 226 -5.25 0.29 9.88
C ARG A 226 -6.58 -0.31 10.33
N MET A 227 -7.69 0.40 10.14
CA MET A 227 -9.03 -0.11 10.47
C MET A 227 -9.40 -1.31 9.59
N ASP A 228 -9.20 -1.20 8.28
CA ASP A 228 -9.52 -2.26 7.32
C ASP A 228 -8.67 -3.52 7.57
N LEU A 229 -7.38 -3.34 7.85
CA LEU A 229 -6.48 -4.44 8.20
C LEU A 229 -6.89 -5.08 9.53
N GLY A 230 -7.22 -4.28 10.55
CA GLY A 230 -7.71 -4.78 11.83
C GLY A 230 -9.01 -5.59 11.68
N SER A 231 -9.95 -5.09 10.88
CA SER A 231 -11.19 -5.80 10.55
C SER A 231 -10.90 -7.13 9.86
N LYS A 232 -9.99 -7.13 8.87
CA LYS A 232 -9.63 -8.35 8.14
C LYS A 232 -8.92 -9.37 9.03
N ALA A 233 -8.02 -8.93 9.90
CA ALA A 233 -7.30 -9.80 10.86
C ALA A 233 -8.21 -10.41 11.94
N MET A 234 -9.42 -9.88 12.14
CA MET A 234 -10.42 -10.49 13.04
C MET A 234 -11.26 -11.57 12.33
N LEU A 235 -11.33 -11.55 11.00
CA LEU A 235 -12.12 -12.48 10.20
C LEU A 235 -11.33 -13.70 9.72
N TYR A 236 -9.99 -13.62 9.70
CA TYR A 236 -9.06 -14.66 9.25
C TYR A 236 -8.06 -15.00 10.36
#